data_AF-A0A950MZK5-F1
#
_entry.id   AF-A0A950MZK5-F1
#
_cell.length_a   1.000
_cell.length_b   1.000
_cell.length_c   1.000
_cell.angle_alpha   90.00
_cell.angle_beta   90.00
_cell.angle_gamma   90.00
#
_symmetry.space_group_name_H-M   'P 1'
#
loop_
_entity.id
_entity.type
_entity.pdbx_description
1 polymer ?
#
loop_
_entity_poly.entity_id
_entity_poly.type
_entity_poly.pdbx_seq_one_letter_code
_entity_poly.pdbx_strand_id
1 'polypeptide(L)'
;MRDAIWIIGVCAIWLGAANLFRRYRRTTRSYANWNAYKASMPAWARLFERVLLLIIFVPLAITILVILTRLSALFHPNRPTGSAAGAVIVFSSFLAAVAPAALIANGISWLIPQVREANLAAMKATDGVSFGSANRGLLLFAAVVTTLAFAQGLLASLV
;
A
#
# COMPACT_ATOMS: atom_id res chain seq x y z
N MET A 1 -11.40 11.56 25.59
CA MET A 1 -12.59 11.01 24.89
C MET A 1 -12.65 11.43 23.41
N ARG A 2 -12.61 12.73 23.09
CA ARG A 2 -12.61 13.25 21.70
C ARG A 2 -11.56 12.59 20.78
N ASP A 3 -10.34 12.45 21.27
CA ASP A 3 -9.19 11.85 20.57
C ASP A 3 -9.41 10.38 20.20
N ALA A 4 -9.98 9.59 21.11
CA ALA A 4 -10.30 8.19 20.88
C ALA A 4 -11.40 8.03 19.81
N ILE A 5 -12.42 8.90 19.84
CA ILE A 5 -13.50 8.92 18.83
C ILE A 5 -12.92 9.21 17.44
N TRP A 6 -11.94 10.11 17.35
CA TRP A 6 -11.28 10.45 16.09
C TRP A 6 -10.46 9.30 15.51
N ILE A 7 -9.62 8.65 16.34
CA ILE A 7 -8.83 7.47 15.93
C ILE A 7 -9.77 6.35 15.47
N ILE A 8 -10.79 6.03 16.26
CA ILE A 8 -11.75 4.97 15.96
C ILE A 8 -12.50 5.29 14.66
N GLY A 9 -12.91 6.54 14.46
CA GLY A 9 -13.60 6.99 13.24
C GLY A 9 -12.74 6.80 11.99
N VAL A 10 -11.48 7.25 12.03
CA VAL A 10 -10.52 7.07 10.92
C VAL A 10 -10.28 5.58 10.63
N CYS A 11 -10.03 4.78 11.66
CA CYS A 11 -9.86 3.33 11.51
C CYS A 11 -11.12 2.67 10.95
N ALA A 12 -12.31 3.04 11.41
CA ALA A 12 -13.57 2.50 10.93
C ALA A 12 -13.83 2.84 9.45
N ILE A 13 -13.49 4.06 9.01
CA ILE A 13 -13.57 4.46 7.59
C ILE A 13 -12.64 3.61 6.73
N TRP A 14 -11.38 3.46 7.14
CA TRP A 14 -10.41 2.64 6.39
C TRP A 14 -10.77 1.15 6.39
N LEU A 15 -11.26 0.61 7.52
CA LEU A 15 -11.75 -0.77 7.59
C LEU A 15 -13.02 -0.97 6.76
N GLY A 16 -13.92 0.00 6.74
CA GLY A 16 -15.11 0.02 5.89
C GLY A 16 -14.74 0.03 4.41
N ALA A 17 -13.84 0.94 4.02
CA ALA A 17 -13.31 1.04 2.66
C ALA A 17 -12.58 -0.24 2.24
N ALA A 18 -11.74 -0.80 3.12
CA ALA A 18 -11.03 -2.06 2.87
C ALA A 18 -12.00 -3.25 2.71
N ASN A 19 -13.06 -3.32 3.52
CA ASN A 19 -14.08 -4.35 3.41
C ASN A 19 -14.92 -4.21 2.14
N LEU A 20 -15.35 -3.00 1.79
CA LEU A 20 -16.06 -2.71 0.55
C LEU A 20 -15.19 -3.06 -0.66
N PHE A 21 -13.94 -2.63 -0.66
CA PHE A 21 -12.98 -2.94 -1.70
C PHE A 21 -12.76 -4.47 -1.79
N ARG A 22 -12.58 -5.16 -0.67
CA ARG A 22 -12.42 -6.62 -0.64
C ARG A 22 -13.66 -7.34 -1.19
N ARG A 23 -14.87 -6.90 -0.84
CA ARG A 23 -16.13 -7.45 -1.36
C ARG A 23 -16.22 -7.24 -2.88
N TYR A 24 -16.02 -6.00 -3.33
CA TYR A 24 -16.03 -5.65 -4.76
C TYR A 24 -14.99 -6.46 -5.54
N ARG A 25 -13.77 -6.57 -5.03
CA ARG A 25 -12.67 -7.29 -5.68
C ARG A 25 -12.95 -8.78 -5.79
N ARG A 26 -13.52 -9.41 -4.75
CA ARG A 26 -13.87 -10.85 -4.77
C ARG A 26 -14.87 -11.20 -5.86
N THR A 27 -15.77 -10.27 -6.19
CA THR A 27 -16.77 -10.46 -7.25
C THR A 27 -16.22 -10.23 -8.66
N THR A 28 -15.03 -9.65 -8.81
CA THR A 28 -14.43 -9.37 -10.12
C THR A 28 -13.65 -10.57 -10.64
N ARG A 29 -13.86 -10.98 -11.90
CA ARG A 29 -13.05 -12.00 -12.60
C ARG A 29 -11.53 -11.74 -12.50
N SER A 30 -11.14 -10.46 -12.46
CA SER A 30 -9.75 -10.03 -12.28
C SER A 30 -9.09 -10.59 -11.00
N TYR A 31 -9.83 -10.76 -9.90
CA TYR A 31 -9.27 -11.32 -8.67
C TYR A 31 -9.03 -12.82 -8.75
N ALA A 32 -9.97 -13.56 -9.34
CA ALA A 32 -9.81 -14.99 -9.59
C ALA A 32 -8.60 -15.24 -10.50
N ASN A 33 -8.48 -14.47 -11.59
CA ASN A 33 -7.36 -14.57 -12.52
C ASN A 33 -6.04 -14.17 -11.84
N TRP A 34 -6.02 -13.13 -10.99
CA TRP A 34 -4.83 -12.75 -10.23
C TRP A 34 -4.36 -13.85 -9.27
N ASN A 35 -5.30 -14.49 -8.57
CA ASN A 35 -4.97 -15.62 -7.68
C ASN A 35 -4.45 -16.83 -8.46
N ALA A 36 -5.07 -17.15 -9.60
CA ALA A 36 -4.60 -18.23 -10.48
C ALA A 36 -3.18 -17.96 -11.00
N TYR A 37 -2.91 -16.72 -11.45
CA TYR A 37 -1.59 -16.29 -11.87
C TYR A 37 -0.55 -16.36 -10.74
N LYS A 38 -0.86 -15.89 -9.53
CA LYS A 38 0.08 -16.06 -8.40
C LYS A 38 0.21 -17.53 -7.99
N ALA A 39 -0.80 -18.38 -8.19
CA ALA A 39 -0.70 -19.80 -7.90
C ALA A 39 0.26 -20.52 -8.86
N SER A 40 0.30 -20.12 -10.14
CA SER A 40 1.15 -20.72 -11.17
C SER A 40 2.62 -20.26 -11.11
N MET A 41 2.94 -19.19 -10.37
CA MET A 41 4.32 -18.76 -10.17
C MET A 41 5.12 -19.74 -9.28
N PRO A 42 6.40 -20.00 -9.60
CA PRO A 42 7.31 -20.72 -8.73
C PRO A 42 7.35 -20.15 -7.31
N ALA A 43 7.47 -21.01 -6.30
CA ALA A 43 7.47 -20.59 -4.89
C ALA A 43 8.58 -19.59 -4.56
N TRP A 44 9.77 -19.76 -5.14
CA TRP A 44 10.90 -18.85 -4.96
C TRP A 44 10.61 -17.45 -5.49
N ALA A 45 9.97 -17.33 -6.66
CA ALA A 45 9.66 -16.04 -7.29
C ALA A 45 8.62 -15.28 -6.48
N ARG A 46 7.61 -15.98 -5.94
CA ARG A 46 6.64 -15.40 -5.02
C ARG A 46 7.28 -14.90 -3.73
N LEU A 47 8.17 -15.70 -3.15
CA LEU A 47 8.87 -15.31 -1.93
C LEU A 47 9.75 -14.09 -2.20
N PHE A 48 10.48 -14.08 -3.31
CA PHE A 48 11.28 -12.95 -3.76
C PHE A 48 10.44 -11.66 -3.85
N GLU A 49 9.30 -11.68 -4.55
CA GLU A 49 8.44 -10.49 -4.67
C GLU A 49 7.90 -10.01 -3.31
N ARG A 50 7.58 -10.91 -2.39
CA ARG A 50 7.14 -10.55 -1.02
C ARG A 50 8.25 -9.92 -0.20
N VAL A 51 9.45 -10.50 -0.24
CA VAL A 51 10.62 -9.99 0.46
C VAL A 51 11.01 -8.63 -0.10
N LEU A 52 11.06 -8.49 -1.43
CA LEU A 52 11.33 -7.25 -2.11
C LEU A 52 10.32 -6.15 -1.74
N LEU A 53 9.02 -6.50 -1.72
CA LEU A 53 7.97 -5.58 -1.27
C LEU A 53 8.23 -5.10 0.16
N LEU A 54 8.56 -5.99 1.09
CA LEU A 54 8.83 -5.62 2.48
C LEU A 54 10.08 -4.73 2.61
N ILE A 55 11.15 -5.06 1.88
CA ILE A 55 12.40 -4.29 1.84
C ILE A 55 12.17 -2.87 1.35
N ILE A 56 11.22 -2.65 0.43
CA ILE A 56 10.90 -1.31 -0.07
C ILE A 56 9.87 -0.61 0.83
N PHE A 57 8.87 -1.36 1.29
CA PHE A 57 7.77 -0.84 2.09
C PHE A 57 8.23 -0.27 3.42
N VAL A 58 9.07 -0.98 4.17
CA VAL A 58 9.50 -0.56 5.51
C VAL A 58 10.27 0.77 5.47
N PRO A 59 11.32 0.94 4.66
CA PRO A 59 12.02 2.22 4.55
C PRO A 59 11.13 3.34 4.04
N LEU A 60 10.22 3.07 3.09
CA LEU A 60 9.31 4.09 2.57
C LEU A 60 8.32 4.56 3.64
N ALA A 61 7.72 3.63 4.40
CA ALA A 61 6.82 3.94 5.50
C ALA A 61 7.54 4.77 6.58
N ILE A 62 8.78 4.39 6.94
CA ILE A 62 9.61 5.14 7.88
C ILE A 62 9.92 6.54 7.33
N THR A 63 10.25 6.66 6.05
CA THR A 63 10.56 7.95 5.41
C THR A 63 9.36 8.89 5.48
N ILE A 64 8.16 8.42 5.10
CA ILE A 64 6.93 9.21 5.18
C ILE A 64 6.63 9.59 6.63
N LEU A 65 6.80 8.66 7.57
CA LEU A 65 6.63 8.91 9.00
C LEU A 65 7.57 10.02 9.51
N VAL A 66 8.85 9.95 9.16
CA VAL A 66 9.83 10.97 9.53
C VAL A 66 9.45 12.32 8.94
N ILE A 67 9.05 12.38 7.67
CA ILE A 67 8.61 13.63 7.03
C ILE A 67 7.41 14.24 7.78
N LEU A 68 6.35 13.45 8.02
CA LEU A 68 5.13 13.94 8.67
C LEU A 68 5.34 14.32 10.14
N THR A 69 6.19 13.60 10.86
CA THR A 69 6.54 13.94 12.26
C THR A 69 7.39 15.19 12.33
N ARG A 70 8.35 15.38 11.41
CA ARG A 70 9.13 16.62 11.31
C ARG A 70 8.23 17.81 10.97
N LEU A 71 7.28 17.65 10.05
CA LEU A 71 6.26 18.67 9.76
C LEU A 71 5.42 18.99 11.00
N SER A 72 4.95 17.97 11.72
CA SER A 72 4.17 18.19 12.94
C SER A 72 4.95 18.94 14.01
N ALA A 73 6.24 18.60 14.21
CA ALA A 73 7.11 19.29 15.16
C ALA A 73 7.39 20.75 14.78
N LEU A 74 7.41 21.08 13.48
CA LEU A 74 7.56 22.46 12.99
C LEU A 74 6.35 23.32 13.33
N PHE A 75 5.13 22.78 13.20
CA PHE A 75 3.89 23.52 13.49
C PHE A 75 3.49 23.48 14.97
N HIS A 76 3.83 22.41 15.69
CA HIS A 76 3.40 22.15 17.06
C HIS A 76 4.55 21.62 17.94
N PRO A 77 5.58 22.43 18.25
CA PRO A 77 6.80 21.97 18.92
C PRO A 77 6.59 21.45 20.34
N ASN A 78 5.55 21.91 21.04
CA ASN A 78 5.27 21.53 22.43
C ASN A 78 4.24 20.40 22.58
N ARG A 79 3.88 19.73 21.49
CA ARG A 79 2.82 18.72 21.51
C ARG A 79 3.34 17.41 22.12
N PRO A 80 2.58 16.77 23.04
CA PRO A 80 3.01 15.53 23.66
C PRO A 80 3.17 14.40 22.63
N THR A 81 4.29 13.68 22.76
CA THR A 81 4.58 12.42 22.08
C THR A 81 3.53 11.38 22.51
N GLY A 82 2.71 10.91 21.57
CA GLY A 82 1.61 9.97 21.85
C GLY A 82 0.20 10.55 21.74
N SER A 83 0.05 11.78 21.22
CA SER A 83 -1.26 12.34 20.86
C SER A 83 -1.98 11.51 19.78
N ALA A 84 -3.31 11.65 19.68
CA ALA A 84 -4.09 11.02 18.61
C ALA A 84 -3.61 11.41 17.21
N ALA A 85 -3.15 12.64 17.03
CA ALA A 85 -2.51 13.09 15.81
C ALA A 85 -1.28 12.23 15.46
N GLY A 86 -0.44 11.90 16.45
CA GLY A 86 0.70 10.99 16.26
C GLY A 86 0.29 9.60 15.80
N ALA A 87 -0.77 9.02 16.39
CA ALA A 87 -1.29 7.72 15.96
C ALA A 87 -1.83 7.74 14.52
N VAL A 88 -2.54 8.82 14.15
CA VAL A 88 -3.04 9.02 12.78
C VAL A 88 -1.89 9.19 11.79
N ILE A 89 -0.85 9.96 12.14
CA ILE A 89 0.36 10.11 11.32
C ILE A 89 0.99 8.74 11.06
N VAL A 90 1.23 7.94 12.09
CA VAL A 90 1.80 6.59 11.96
C VAL A 90 0.98 5.75 11.00
N PHE A 91 -0.34 5.63 11.25
CA PHE A 91 -1.23 4.83 10.42
C PHE A 91 -1.25 5.31 8.95
N SER A 92 -1.32 6.62 8.74
CA SER A 92 -1.26 7.25 7.43
C SER A 92 0.05 6.97 6.70
N SER A 93 1.19 7.00 7.38
CA SER A 93 2.50 6.71 6.78
C SER A 93 2.58 5.28 6.27
N PHE A 94 2.10 4.30 7.05
CA PHE A 94 2.03 2.92 6.62
C PHE A 94 1.14 2.75 5.40
N LEU A 95 -0.08 3.30 5.42
CA LEU A 95 -1.00 3.19 4.29
C LEU A 95 -0.49 3.88 3.02
N ALA A 96 0.08 5.07 3.15
CA ALA A 96 0.63 5.82 2.03
C ALA A 96 1.81 5.10 1.37
N ALA A 97 2.57 4.30 2.13
CA ALA A 97 3.70 3.55 1.59
C ALA A 97 3.30 2.27 0.82
N VAL A 98 2.12 1.68 1.06
CA VAL A 98 1.75 0.35 0.51
C VAL A 98 1.80 0.34 -1.01
N ALA A 99 1.09 1.27 -1.64
CA ALA A 99 0.88 1.23 -3.08
C ALA A 99 2.14 1.66 -3.88
N PRO A 100 2.88 2.71 -3.50
CA PRO A 100 4.16 3.03 -4.15
C PRO A 100 5.20 1.93 -3.96
N ALA A 101 5.27 1.32 -2.77
CA ALA A 101 6.18 0.19 -2.54
C ALA A 101 5.85 -0.99 -3.46
N ALA A 102 4.56 -1.30 -3.64
CA ALA A 102 4.13 -2.33 -4.58
C ALA A 102 4.47 -2.00 -6.05
N LEU A 103 4.35 -0.73 -6.46
CA LEU A 103 4.73 -0.29 -7.80
C LEU A 103 6.25 -0.44 -8.03
N ILE A 104 7.07 0.00 -7.08
CA ILE A 104 8.53 -0.10 -7.17
C ILE A 104 8.97 -1.57 -7.13
N ALA A 105 8.39 -2.37 -6.23
CA ALA A 105 8.68 -3.80 -6.13
C ALA A 105 8.35 -4.53 -7.44
N ASN A 106 7.19 -4.21 -8.04
CA ASN A 106 6.84 -4.74 -9.35
C ASN A 106 7.80 -4.23 -10.43
N GLY A 107 8.17 -2.94 -10.44
CA GLY A 107 9.17 -2.42 -11.38
C GLY A 107 10.48 -3.22 -11.32
N ILE A 108 11.02 -3.44 -10.12
CA ILE A 108 12.26 -4.19 -9.90
C ILE A 108 12.09 -5.67 -10.27
N SER A 109 10.96 -6.31 -9.97
CA SER A 109 10.73 -7.71 -10.34
C SER A 109 10.74 -7.92 -11.86
N TRP A 110 10.37 -6.91 -12.64
CA TRP A 110 10.44 -6.93 -14.11
C TRP A 110 11.82 -6.60 -14.67
N LEU A 111 12.70 -5.97 -13.88
CA LEU A 111 14.09 -5.74 -14.26
C LEU A 111 14.95 -6.99 -14.10
N ILE A 112 14.60 -7.89 -13.18
CA ILE A 112 15.36 -9.13 -12.93
C ILE A 112 14.92 -10.21 -13.93
N PRO A 113 15.80 -10.67 -14.84
CA PRO A 113 15.42 -11.56 -15.93
C PRO A 113 14.72 -12.85 -15.48
N GLN A 114 15.23 -13.51 -14.44
CA GLN A 114 14.70 -14.78 -13.94
C GLN A 114 13.28 -14.63 -13.38
N VAL A 115 13.04 -13.53 -12.67
CA VAL A 115 11.73 -13.23 -12.09
C VAL A 115 10.76 -12.81 -13.18
N ARG A 116 11.22 -12.03 -14.16
CA ARG A 116 10.44 -11.67 -15.34
C ARG A 116 10.02 -12.90 -16.15
N GLU A 117 10.91 -13.86 -16.38
CA GLU A 117 10.60 -15.09 -17.10
C GLU A 117 9.56 -15.94 -16.37
N ALA A 118 9.71 -16.10 -15.05
CA ALA A 118 8.71 -16.76 -14.22
C ALA A 118 7.34 -16.05 -14.30
N ASN A 119 7.34 -14.72 -14.31
CA ASN A 119 6.15 -13.90 -14.48
C ASN A 119 5.49 -14.09 -15.84
N LEU A 120 6.27 -14.07 -16.92
CA LEU A 120 5.77 -14.29 -18.28
C LEU A 120 5.23 -15.70 -18.48
N ALA A 121 5.89 -16.72 -17.91
CA ALA A 121 5.40 -18.10 -17.94
C ALA A 121 4.05 -18.23 -17.21
N ALA A 122 3.93 -17.63 -16.03
CA ALA A 122 2.68 -17.62 -15.26
C ALA A 122 1.56 -16.85 -15.96
N MET A 123 1.88 -15.74 -16.65
CA MET A 123 0.91 -14.96 -17.44
C MET A 123 0.38 -15.75 -18.64
N LYS A 124 1.23 -16.48 -19.37
CA LYS A 124 0.80 -17.34 -20.49
C LYS A 124 -0.19 -18.41 -20.06
N ALA A 125 -0.11 -18.88 -18.82
CA ALA A 125 -1.01 -19.88 -18.26
C ALA A 125 -2.35 -19.31 -17.77
N THR A 126 -2.57 -17.98 -17.82
CA THR A 126 -3.75 -17.35 -17.25
C THR A 126 -4.38 -16.34 -18.21
N ASP A 127 -5.59 -16.63 -18.69
CA ASP A 127 -6.29 -15.75 -19.63
C ASP A 127 -6.59 -14.36 -19.07
N GLY A 128 -6.35 -13.34 -19.88
CA GLY A 128 -6.68 -11.94 -19.58
C GLY A 128 -5.77 -11.24 -18.56
N VAL A 129 -4.68 -11.87 -18.11
CA VAL A 129 -3.69 -11.21 -17.25
C VAL A 129 -2.55 -10.67 -18.11
N SER A 130 -2.44 -9.34 -18.19
CA SER A 130 -1.32 -8.66 -18.84
C SER A 130 -0.61 -7.70 -17.90
N PHE A 131 0.66 -7.41 -18.17
CA PHE A 131 1.43 -6.40 -17.44
C PHE A 131 0.70 -5.05 -17.38
N GLY A 132 0.14 -4.60 -18.50
CA GLY A 132 -0.62 -3.35 -18.57
C GLY A 132 -1.87 -3.36 -17.68
N SER A 133 -2.65 -4.45 -17.70
CA SER A 133 -3.84 -4.57 -16.87
C SER A 133 -3.51 -4.59 -15.37
N ALA A 134 -2.45 -5.31 -14.98
CA ALA A 134 -2.00 -5.40 -13.59
C ALA A 134 -1.48 -4.05 -13.07
N ASN A 135 -0.67 -3.34 -13.88
CA ASN A 135 -0.14 -2.03 -13.51
C ASN A 135 -1.21 -0.95 -13.47
N ARG A 136 -2.17 -0.95 -14.40
CA ARG A 136 -3.24 0.06 -14.39
C ARG A 136 -4.05 0.00 -13.09
N GLY A 137 -4.40 -1.20 -12.64
CA GLY A 137 -5.09 -1.39 -11.35
C GLY A 137 -4.26 -0.90 -10.17
N LEU A 138 -2.96 -1.21 -10.17
CA LEU A 138 -2.05 -0.80 -9.10
C LEU A 138 -1.79 0.71 -9.09
N LEU A 139 -1.68 1.35 -10.26
CA LEU A 139 -1.52 2.80 -10.42
C LEU A 139 -2.77 3.55 -9.96
N LEU A 140 -3.97 3.10 -10.34
CA LEU A 140 -5.23 3.69 -9.85
C LEU A 140 -5.36 3.56 -8.34
N PHE A 141 -5.05 2.37 -7.80
CA PHE A 141 -5.03 2.13 -6.37
C PHE A 141 -4.02 3.05 -5.67
N ALA A 142 -2.81 3.20 -6.24
CA ALA A 142 -1.79 4.09 -5.71
C ALA A 142 -2.20 5.56 -5.74
N ALA A 143 -2.80 6.02 -6.84
CA ALA A 143 -3.25 7.40 -6.99
C ALA A 143 -4.31 7.77 -5.94
N VAL A 144 -5.21 6.85 -5.60
CA VAL A 144 -6.27 7.09 -4.62
C VAL A 144 -5.76 6.90 -3.19
N VAL A 145 -5.23 5.71 -2.88
CA VAL A 145 -4.89 5.33 -1.49
C VAL A 145 -3.71 6.12 -0.96
N THR A 146 -2.65 6.29 -1.76
CA THR A 146 -1.48 7.08 -1.33
C THR A 146 -1.88 8.51 -1.05
N THR A 147 -2.63 9.13 -1.98
CA THR A 147 -3.06 10.53 -1.85
C THR A 147 -3.95 10.73 -0.63
N LEU A 148 -4.96 9.88 -0.43
CA LEU A 148 -5.85 9.99 0.73
C LEU A 148 -5.13 9.75 2.05
N ALA A 149 -4.30 8.70 2.12
CA ALA A 149 -3.54 8.38 3.33
C ALA A 149 -2.54 9.50 3.68
N PHE A 150 -1.85 10.03 2.66
CA PHE A 150 -0.90 11.13 2.83
C PHE A 150 -1.60 12.43 3.22
N ALA A 151 -2.72 12.79 2.57
CA ALA A 151 -3.51 13.97 2.92
C ALA A 151 -4.03 13.88 4.36
N GLN A 152 -4.51 12.71 4.79
CA GLN A 152 -4.91 12.48 6.18
C GLN A 152 -3.73 12.67 7.15
N GLY A 153 -2.56 12.15 6.81
CA GLY A 153 -1.34 12.30 7.61
C GLY A 153 -0.91 13.76 7.70
N LEU A 154 -0.98 14.49 6.59
CA LEU A 154 -0.70 15.92 6.52
C LEU A 154 -1.67 16.73 7.40
N LEU A 155 -2.97 16.45 7.32
CA LEU A 155 -3.97 17.10 8.16
C LEU A 155 -3.70 16.84 9.65
N ALA A 156 -3.35 15.61 10.01
CA ALA A 156 -2.97 15.27 11.38
C ALA A 156 -1.67 15.96 11.84
N SER A 157 -0.73 16.21 10.92
CA SER A 157 0.47 17.00 11.22
C SER A 157 0.17 18.49 11.46
N LEU A 158 -0.89 19.03 10.85
CA LEU A 158 -1.24 20.46 10.89
C LEU A 158 -2.21 20.83 12.01
N VAL A 159 -3.10 19.93 12.42
CA VAL A 159 -4.09 20.14 13.50
C VAL A 159 -3.54 19.63 14.80
#